data_AF-A0A960IT29-F1
#
_entry.id   AF-A0A960IT29-F1
#
_cell.length_a   1.000
_cell.length_b   1.000
_cell.length_c   1.000
_cell.angle_alpha   90.00
_cell.angle_beta   90.00
_cell.angle_gamma   90.00
#
_symmetry.space_group_name_H-M   'P 1'
#
loop_
_entity.id
_entity.type
_entity.pdbx_description
1 polymer ?
#
loop_
_entity_poly.entity_id
_entity_poly.type
_entity_poly.pdbx_seq_one_letter_code
_entity_poly.pdbx_strand_id
1 'polypeptide(L)' 'MKVIAVAGAKGGVGKTSIAVNLACLAADEGFATLLWDLDPQGSASHCC' A
#
# COMPACT_ATOMS: atom_id res chain seq x y z
N MET A 1 9.53 -12.96 7.37
CA MET A 1 9.23 -11.60 6.87
C MET A 1 8.86 -11.71 5.40
N LYS A 2 7.71 -11.16 4.98
CA LYS A 2 7.28 -11.14 3.58
C LYS A 2 7.24 -9.69 3.10
N VAL A 3 7.65 -9.43 1.86
CA VAL A 3 7.63 -8.10 1.25
C VAL A 3 6.83 -8.18 -0.04
N ILE A 4 5.85 -7.29 -0.18
CA ILE A 4 4.96 -7.21 -1.35
C ILE A 4 5.12 -5.81 -1.95
N ALA A 5 5.41 -5.75 -3.24
CA ALA A 5 5.51 -4.50 -3.99
C ALA A 5 4.31 -4.36 -4.94
N VAL A 6 3.55 -3.26 -4.80
CA VAL A 6 2.47 -2.92 -5.72
C VAL A 6 2.97 -1.82 -6.66
N ALA A 7 3.23 -2.19 -7.91
CA ALA A 7 3.76 -1.30 -8.93
C ALA A 7 2.94 -1.35 -10.21
N GLY A 8 3.03 -0.30 -11.04
CA GLY A 8 2.29 -0.21 -12.30
C GLY A 8 2.65 1.05 -13.07
N ALA A 9 2.86 0.89 -14.38
CA ALA A 9 3.48 1.88 -15.27
C ALA A 9 2.64 3.15 -15.51
N LYS A 10 1.33 3.11 -15.23
CA LYS A 10 0.41 4.23 -15.46
C LYS A 10 -0.07 4.83 -14.13
N GLY A 11 -0.09 6.15 -14.04
CA GLY A 11 -0.69 6.88 -12.92
C GLY A 11 -2.20 6.60 -12.82
N GLY A 12 -2.74 6.44 -11.62
CA GLY A 12 -4.18 6.24 -11.41
C GLY A 12 -4.73 4.82 -11.61
N VAL A 13 -3.90 3.80 -11.86
CA VAL A 13 -4.36 2.40 -12.02
C VAL A 13 -4.73 1.68 -10.71
N GLY A 14 -4.95 2.42 -9.62
CA GLY A 14 -5.38 1.84 -8.34
C GLY A 14 -4.27 1.24 -7.47
N LYS A 15 -2.99 1.50 -7.76
CA LYS A 15 -1.84 0.97 -7.00
C LYS A 15 -1.93 1.27 -5.50
N THR A 16 -2.14 2.54 -5.17
CA THR A 16 -2.28 3.02 -3.80
C THR A 16 -3.46 2.37 -3.10
N SER A 17 -4.62 2.30 -3.77
CA SER A 17 -5.81 1.66 -3.22
C SER A 17 -5.56 0.18 -2.90
N ILE A 18 -4.90 -0.55 -3.80
CA ILE A 18 -4.56 -1.96 -3.56
C ILE A 18 -3.57 -2.09 -2.40
N ALA A 19 -2.51 -1.28 -2.37
CA ALA A 19 -1.49 -1.32 -1.33
C ALA A 19 -2.07 -1.02 0.07
N VAL A 20 -2.92 0.00 0.19
CA VAL A 20 -3.59 0.35 1.45
C VAL A 20 -4.53 -0.75 1.91
N ASN A 21 -5.37 -1.29 1.01
CA ASN A 21 -6.31 -2.35 1.38
C ASN A 21 -5.60 -3.64 1.81
N LEU A 22 -4.53 -4.04 1.10
CA LEU A 22 -3.72 -5.19 1.49
C LEU A 22 -3.06 -5.00 2.86
N ALA A 23 -2.55 -3.79 3.14
CA ALA A 23 -1.98 -3.48 4.43
C ALA A 23 -3.02 -3.50 5.56
N CYS A 24 -4.22 -2.95 5.32
CA CYS A 24 -5.31 -2.96 6.29
C CYS A 24 -5.75 -4.40 6.62
N LEU A 25 -5.99 -5.23 5.59
CA LEU A 25 -6.39 -6.62 5.79
C LEU A 25 -5.31 -7.43 6.53
N ALA A 26 -4.04 -7.23 6.20
CA ALA A 26 -2.95 -7.90 6.91
C ALA A 26 -2.86 -7.47 8.38
N ALA A 27 -3.05 -6.17 8.67
CA ALA A 27 -3.09 -5.67 10.03
C ALA A 27 -4.30 -6.22 10.81
N ASP A 28 -5.48 -6.27 10.18
CA ASP A 28 -6.72 -6.82 10.75
C ASP A 28 -6.59 -8.31 11.08
N GLU A 29 -5.84 -9.08 10.27
CA GLU A 29 -5.51 -10.48 10.54
C GLU A 29 -4.43 -10.66 11.64
N GLY A 30 -3.95 -9.56 12.24
CA GLY A 30 -2.98 -9.57 13.34
C GLY A 30 -1.52 -9.64 12.89
N PHE A 31 -1.21 -9.45 11.61
CA PHE A 31 0.16 -9.36 11.14
C PHE A 31 0.77 -7.99 11.45
N ALA A 32 2.00 -8.00 11.97
CA ALA A 32 2.81 -6.79 12.05
C ALA A 32 3.08 -6.26 10.63
N THR A 33 2.36 -5.20 10.27
CA THR A 33 2.28 -4.68 8.90
C THR A 33 2.86 -3.29 8.79
N LEU A 34 3.68 -3.05 7.77
CA LEU A 34 4.25 -1.76 7.42
C LEU A 34 3.86 -1.44 5.97
N LEU A 35 3.22 -0.30 5.76
CA LEU A 35 2.97 0.26 4.43
C LEU A 35 3.99 1.36 4.15
N TRP A 36 4.74 1.22 3.04
CA TRP A 36 5.72 2.22 2.62
C TRP A 36 5.26 2.87 1.31
N ASP A 37 4.95 4.16 1.37
CA ASP A 37 4.68 4.97 0.19
C ASP A 37 5.98 5.41 -0.48
N LEU A 38 6.19 4.96 -1.71
CA LEU A 38 7.34 5.33 -2.54
C LEU A 38 6.94 6.20 -3.72
N ASP A 39 5.66 6.60 -3.82
CA ASP A 39 5.19 7.54 -4.82
C ASP A 39 5.48 8.97 -4.35
N PRO A 40 6.17 9.81 -5.15
CA PRO A 40 6.38 11.22 -4.80
C PRO A 40 5.10 12.00 -4.47
N GLN A 41 3.94 11.56 -4.98
CA GLN A 41 2.65 12.17 -4.67
C GLN A 41 2.11 11.82 -3.27
N GLY A 42 2.72 10.87 -2.56
CA GLY A 42 2.37 10.55 -1.18
C GLY A 42 0.91 10.10 -0.99
N SER A 43 0.26 9.59 -2.02
CA SER A 43 -1.19 9.35 -2.00
C SER A 43 -1.61 8.32 -0.95
N ALA A 44 -0.75 7.37 -0.57
CA ALA A 44 -1.05 6.43 0.52
C ALA A 44 -0.98 7.11 1.88
N SER A 45 -0.02 8.03 2.05
CA SER A 45 0.20 8.77 3.30
C SER A 45 -0.94 9.75 3.63
N HIS A 46 -1.70 10.17 2.62
CA HIS A 46 -2.89 11.00 2.81
C HIS A 46 -4.18 10.21 3.08
N CYS A 47 -4.17 8.90 2.81
CA CYS A 47 -5.36 8.04 2.87
C CYS A 47 -5.52 7.34 4.23
N CYS A 48 -4.43 7.14 4.95
CA CYS A 48 -4.37 6.54 6.28
C CYS A 48 -4.20 7.62 7.35
#